data_AF-A0A1V6H474-F1
#
_entry.id   AF-A0A1V6H474-F1
#
_cell.length_a   1.000
_cell.length_b   1.000
_cell.length_c   1.000
_cell.angle_alpha   90.00
_cell.angle_beta   90.00
_cell.angle_gamma   90.00
#
_symmetry.space_group_name_H-M   'P 1'
#
loop_
_entity.id
_entity.type
_entity.pdbx_description
1 polymer ?
#
loop_
_entity_poly.entity_id
_entity_poly.type
_entity_poly.pdbx_seq_one_letter_code
_entity_poly.pdbx_strand_id
1 'polypeptide(L)'
;MKQACVFLCVFLIPIILCGHPLAERITTHWEKAGYKIAYDYPWRSFAFHGRYSHRVQLDLSKNTLTVFTEAFSFSDGFTSLADYASDIRSLFQASGFGQVRLLFSGDGLSDPETGAVYGWLVADASTLPFYLLSELRPETQGFIRLIFDLSYETNRLQKAVDPLANPGGLELPGVKPEELARIAAEDAAILLVQQRQDKALETQLQQIKKELADRSQTILQLATLNDQLFQRLRTLEETVATYEASETSRIRKEDQIRVEREAFEDLGRQLWEAGLRIKQLESALADKESDILRLNQLLSFREVQTSGLTKEVERQAERIVKLQSENARLTEENLRLTLTTTPPSEKVLDESDGAEATPTTSPKRVLEERRKVVDNPENDLKIRYSYDVSGKVAVLEVVDAQGAVLETSAYTYDEEGRPLRVRSQGPSSGERTETYDYSERGTVTIEFREGQTLKAKQRIEKNPEGQTVRVKVYDAKGALNYMEECFHEGGLLKRADGYDASGKRVRQTFYAYDAENRITRIEIKEGTEVKWVQTFDYATTGEPVQMSLFNSRGVLVEVTEYIYAP
;
A
#
# COMPACT_ATOMS: atom_id res chain seq x y z
N MET A 1 24.34 -32.50 34.09
CA MET A 1 23.93 -33.31 32.92
C MET A 1 22.43 -33.29 32.67
N LYS A 2 21.56 -34.09 33.33
CA LYS A 2 20.13 -34.27 32.91
C LYS A 2 19.36 -33.00 32.50
N GLN A 3 19.47 -31.87 33.22
CA GLN A 3 18.83 -30.61 32.84
C GLN A 3 19.35 -30.02 31.51
N ALA A 4 20.64 -30.14 31.20
CA ALA A 4 21.24 -29.72 29.93
C ALA A 4 20.82 -30.63 28.76
N CYS A 5 20.62 -31.94 29.01
CA CYS A 5 20.16 -32.89 28.00
C CYS A 5 18.70 -32.60 27.57
N VAL A 6 17.83 -32.21 28.51
CA VAL A 6 16.47 -31.73 28.20
C VAL A 6 16.51 -30.40 27.43
N PHE A 7 17.45 -29.52 27.77
CA PHE A 7 17.64 -28.20 27.15
C PHE A 7 17.82 -28.29 25.62
N LEU A 8 18.71 -29.19 25.16
CA LEU A 8 19.05 -29.26 23.73
C LEU A 8 17.92 -29.85 22.88
N CYS A 9 17.34 -30.98 23.30
CA CYS A 9 16.37 -31.71 22.48
C CYS A 9 14.97 -31.06 22.46
N VAL A 10 14.55 -30.39 23.55
CA VAL A 10 13.17 -29.85 23.66
C VAL A 10 13.04 -28.45 23.06
N PHE A 11 14.09 -27.61 23.12
CA PHE A 11 13.97 -26.18 22.81
C PHE A 11 14.68 -25.73 21.54
N LEU A 12 15.71 -26.45 21.07
CA LEU A 12 16.50 -26.01 19.91
C LEU A 12 15.83 -26.36 18.57
N ILE A 13 15.09 -27.48 18.51
CA ILE A 13 14.35 -27.92 17.31
C ILE A 13 13.13 -27.02 17.00
N PRO A 14 12.27 -26.61 17.96
CA PRO A 14 11.14 -25.72 17.67
C PRO A 14 11.54 -24.33 17.17
N ILE A 15 12.69 -23.79 17.62
CA ILE A 15 13.18 -22.48 17.18
C ILE A 15 13.52 -22.49 15.67
N ILE A 16 13.99 -23.62 15.15
CA ILE A 16 14.32 -23.81 13.72
C ILE A 16 13.04 -23.94 12.86
N LEU A 17 11.91 -24.33 13.44
CA LEU A 17 10.66 -24.63 12.71
C LEU A 17 9.55 -23.56 12.85
N CYS A 18 9.50 -22.80 13.95
CA CYS A 18 8.31 -22.01 14.33
C CYS A 18 8.43 -20.48 14.23
N GLY A 19 9.57 -19.95 13.77
CA GLY A 19 9.72 -18.54 13.39
C GLY A 19 9.84 -17.50 14.53
N HIS A 20 9.96 -16.23 14.11
CA HIS A 20 10.42 -15.09 14.93
C HIS A 20 9.74 -14.91 16.30
N PRO A 21 8.40 -14.94 16.45
CA PRO A 21 7.73 -14.54 17.70
C PRO A 21 7.98 -15.52 18.87
N LEU A 22 8.37 -16.76 18.58
CA LEU A 22 8.66 -17.75 19.61
C LEU A 22 10.09 -17.58 20.17
N ALA A 23 11.06 -17.29 19.29
CA ALA A 23 12.45 -17.09 19.68
C ALA A 23 12.61 -15.92 20.68
N GLU A 24 11.95 -14.79 20.41
CA GLU A 24 12.00 -13.57 21.22
C GLU A 24 11.44 -13.75 22.64
N ARG A 25 10.40 -14.57 22.79
CA ARG A 25 9.86 -14.96 24.12
C ARG A 25 10.82 -15.87 24.89
N ILE A 26 11.58 -16.71 24.19
CA ILE A 26 12.53 -17.64 24.78
C ILE A 26 13.80 -16.91 25.24
N THR A 27 14.36 -15.98 24.44
CA THR A 27 15.47 -15.12 24.89
C THR A 27 15.10 -14.33 26.14
N THR A 28 13.94 -13.68 26.16
CA THR A 28 13.44 -12.93 27.33
C THR A 28 13.29 -13.80 28.59
N HIS A 29 13.15 -15.12 28.45
CA HIS A 29 13.13 -16.07 29.57
C HIS A 29 14.54 -16.52 29.98
N TRP A 30 15.46 -16.71 29.03
CA TRP A 30 16.84 -17.14 29.29
C TRP A 30 17.73 -16.01 29.85
N GLU A 31 17.54 -14.76 29.46
CA GLU A 31 18.21 -13.61 30.08
C GLU A 31 17.81 -13.45 31.56
N LYS A 32 16.52 -13.71 31.88
CA LYS A 32 16.02 -13.76 33.27
C LYS A 32 16.56 -14.94 34.08
N ALA A 33 17.11 -15.96 33.41
CA ALA A 33 17.86 -17.05 34.04
C ALA A 33 19.38 -16.77 34.14
N GLY A 34 19.84 -15.57 33.76
CA GLY A 34 21.22 -15.11 33.92
C GLY A 34 22.16 -15.37 32.73
N TYR A 35 21.66 -15.91 31.62
CA TYR A 35 22.48 -16.20 30.43
C TYR A 35 22.62 -14.96 29.53
N LYS A 36 23.85 -14.71 29.04
CA LYS A 36 24.10 -13.72 27.98
C LYS A 36 24.23 -14.41 26.63
N ILE A 37 23.37 -14.01 25.69
CA ILE A 37 23.30 -14.54 24.33
C ILE A 37 23.70 -13.42 23.37
N ALA A 38 24.55 -13.74 22.39
CA ALA A 38 24.95 -12.82 21.33
C ALA A 38 24.56 -13.37 19.96
N TYR A 39 24.04 -12.48 19.10
CA TYR A 39 23.59 -12.78 17.75
C TYR A 39 24.47 -12.04 16.74
N ASP A 40 24.85 -12.71 15.66
CA ASP A 40 25.64 -12.15 14.57
C ASP A 40 24.89 -12.37 13.25
N TYR A 41 24.68 -11.29 12.49
CA TYR A 41 23.74 -11.25 11.36
C TYR A 41 24.51 -11.26 10.02
N PRO A 42 24.10 -12.06 9.01
CA PRO A 42 22.89 -12.88 8.96
C PRO A 42 23.09 -14.33 9.45
N TRP A 43 22.51 -14.65 10.61
CA TRP A 43 22.10 -16.00 11.06
C TRP A 43 23.08 -17.17 10.82
N ARG A 44 24.39 -16.97 10.99
CA ARG A 44 25.42 -18.02 10.75
C ARG A 44 26.07 -18.62 11.99
N SER A 45 26.01 -17.94 13.14
CA SER A 45 26.44 -18.53 14.40
C SER A 45 25.73 -17.94 15.61
N PHE A 46 25.54 -18.77 16.64
CA PHE A 46 25.05 -18.37 17.97
C PHE A 46 26.15 -18.62 19.01
N ALA A 47 26.28 -17.73 19.98
CA ALA A 47 27.24 -17.85 21.08
C ALA A 47 26.53 -17.89 22.44
N PHE A 48 26.79 -18.95 23.21
CA PHE A 48 26.28 -19.15 24.57
C PHE A 48 27.43 -19.07 25.57
N HIS A 49 27.30 -18.21 26.57
CA HIS A 49 28.33 -17.97 27.58
C HIS A 49 27.91 -18.57 28.93
N GLY A 50 28.68 -19.54 29.43
CA GLY A 50 28.50 -20.20 30.73
C GLY A 50 29.83 -20.71 31.29
N ARG A 51 29.84 -21.82 32.05
CA ARG A 51 31.09 -22.48 32.52
C ARG A 51 31.92 -23.06 31.36
N TYR A 52 31.31 -23.18 30.19
CA TYR A 52 31.97 -23.34 28.89
C TYR A 52 31.40 -22.28 27.94
N SER A 53 32.21 -21.81 26.99
CA SER A 53 31.74 -20.96 25.89
C SER A 53 31.54 -21.84 24.65
N HIS A 54 30.35 -21.77 24.05
CA HIS A 54 30.02 -22.53 22.84
C HIS A 54 29.65 -21.61 21.70
N ARG A 55 30.36 -21.74 20.57
CA ARG A 55 29.98 -21.14 19.29
C ARG A 55 29.52 -22.25 18.34
N VAL A 56 28.25 -22.23 17.98
CA VAL A 56 27.68 -23.19 17.02
C VAL A 56 27.61 -22.53 15.65
N GLN A 57 28.11 -23.21 14.62
CA GLN A 57 28.03 -22.82 13.21
C GLN A 57 27.35 -23.94 12.41
N LEU A 58 26.40 -23.58 11.56
CA LEU A 58 25.53 -24.53 10.87
C LEU A 58 25.60 -24.31 9.36
N ASP A 59 25.96 -25.35 8.60
CA ASP A 59 26.01 -25.32 7.14
C ASP A 59 24.89 -26.17 6.54
N LEU A 60 23.76 -25.51 6.28
CA LEU A 60 22.58 -26.11 5.64
C LEU A 60 22.90 -26.72 4.27
N SER A 61 23.87 -26.17 3.53
CA SER A 61 24.22 -26.68 2.19
C SER A 61 24.94 -28.04 2.23
N LYS A 62 25.47 -28.43 3.40
CA LYS A 62 26.22 -29.69 3.60
C LYS A 62 25.61 -30.58 4.68
N ASN A 63 24.41 -30.27 5.19
CA ASN A 63 23.78 -30.93 6.35
C ASN A 63 24.77 -31.16 7.52
N THR A 64 25.63 -30.17 7.78
CA THR A 64 26.78 -30.29 8.70
C THR A 64 26.65 -29.29 9.84
N LEU A 65 26.89 -29.76 11.07
CA LEU A 65 26.94 -28.95 12.28
C LEU A 65 28.37 -28.93 12.84
N THR A 66 28.90 -27.73 13.06
CA THR A 66 30.21 -27.52 13.68
C THR A 66 30.02 -26.83 15.03
N VAL A 67 30.52 -27.45 16.10
CA VAL A 67 30.47 -26.89 17.45
C VAL A 67 31.89 -26.61 17.92
N PHE A 68 32.22 -25.32 18.07
CA PHE A 68 33.44 -24.87 18.72
C PHE A 68 33.15 -24.71 20.21
N THR A 69 34.06 -25.22 21.06
CA THR A 69 33.96 -25.09 22.52
C THR A 69 35.25 -24.56 23.09
N GLU A 70 35.17 -23.41 23.75
CA GLU A 70 36.25 -22.78 24.49
C GLU A 70 36.01 -23.02 25.99
N ALA A 71 36.92 -23.72 26.65
CA ALA A 71 36.81 -24.11 28.05
C ALA A 71 37.60 -23.17 28.96
N PHE A 72 36.89 -22.31 29.71
CA PHE A 72 37.51 -21.38 30.65
C PHE A 72 37.66 -22.02 32.04
N SER A 73 38.87 -22.50 32.33
CA SER A 73 39.34 -23.04 33.62
C SER A 73 38.70 -24.36 34.11
N PHE A 74 39.56 -25.37 34.31
CA PHE A 74 39.24 -26.57 35.06
C PHE A 74 39.64 -26.41 36.54
N SER A 75 38.83 -25.70 37.32
CA SER A 75 38.82 -25.86 38.78
C SER A 75 37.63 -26.72 39.22
N ASP A 76 37.91 -27.70 40.07
CA ASP A 76 37.00 -28.55 40.85
C ASP A 76 35.82 -29.24 40.13
N GLY A 77 36.01 -30.54 39.91
CA GLY A 77 34.96 -31.55 40.10
C GLY A 77 34.16 -32.00 38.87
N PHE A 78 34.36 -33.29 38.54
CA PHE A 78 33.55 -34.17 37.69
C PHE A 78 33.61 -34.04 36.15
N THR A 79 33.52 -35.22 35.52
CA THR A 79 33.52 -35.54 34.09
C THR A 79 34.78 -35.15 33.31
N SER A 80 35.39 -36.12 32.64
CA SER A 80 36.54 -35.86 31.76
C SER A 80 36.09 -35.22 30.45
N LEU A 81 37.02 -34.56 29.77
CA LEU A 81 36.75 -34.01 28.43
C LEU A 81 36.33 -35.10 27.43
N ALA A 82 36.79 -36.34 27.61
CA ALA A 82 36.40 -37.49 26.80
C ALA A 82 34.95 -37.92 27.03
N ASP A 83 34.48 -37.97 28.29
CA ASP A 83 33.08 -38.26 28.62
C ASP A 83 32.16 -37.21 27.99
N TYR A 84 32.51 -35.93 28.18
CA TYR A 84 31.76 -34.80 27.65
C TYR A 84 31.70 -34.78 26.11
N ALA A 85 32.83 -35.09 25.44
CA ALA A 85 32.89 -35.22 23.98
C ALA A 85 32.05 -36.41 23.47
N SER A 86 32.04 -37.52 24.21
CA SER A 86 31.27 -38.73 23.90
C SER A 86 29.76 -38.49 24.01
N ASP A 87 29.32 -37.86 25.11
CA ASP A 87 27.92 -37.48 25.33
C ASP A 87 27.42 -36.55 24.22
N ILE A 88 28.18 -35.50 23.88
CA ILE A 88 27.83 -34.56 22.80
C ILE A 88 27.78 -35.27 21.44
N ARG A 89 28.77 -36.11 21.11
CA ARG A 89 28.81 -36.85 19.84
C ARG A 89 27.59 -37.77 19.71
N SER A 90 27.24 -38.50 20.77
CA SER A 90 26.10 -39.41 20.82
C SER A 90 24.76 -38.68 20.65
N LEU A 91 24.62 -37.51 21.31
CA LEU A 91 23.39 -36.73 21.31
C LEU A 91 23.12 -36.08 19.93
N PHE A 92 24.16 -35.63 19.21
CA PHE A 92 24.01 -35.14 17.84
C PHE A 92 23.88 -36.24 16.78
N GLN A 93 24.45 -37.44 16.99
CA GLN A 93 24.17 -38.58 16.12
C GLN A 93 22.69 -39.00 16.18
N ALA A 94 22.05 -38.87 17.34
CA ALA A 94 20.62 -39.13 17.51
C ALA A 94 19.69 -38.09 16.83
N SER A 95 20.20 -36.94 16.37
CA SER A 95 19.40 -35.88 15.75
C SER A 95 19.41 -35.87 14.21
N GLY A 96 20.03 -36.87 13.57
CA GLY A 96 19.91 -37.11 12.12
C GLY A 96 20.86 -36.30 11.21
N PHE A 97 21.79 -35.53 11.78
CA PHE A 97 22.81 -34.82 10.99
C PHE A 97 23.95 -35.77 10.56
N GLY A 98 24.31 -35.72 9.28
CA GLY A 98 25.15 -36.75 8.65
C GLY A 98 26.64 -36.75 9.05
N GLN A 99 27.17 -35.62 9.50
CA GLN A 99 28.51 -35.53 10.06
C GLN A 99 28.60 -34.44 11.14
N VAL A 100 29.21 -34.79 12.27
CA VAL A 100 29.46 -33.91 13.41
C VAL A 100 30.97 -33.80 13.60
N ARG A 101 31.52 -32.58 13.58
CA ARG A 101 32.94 -32.33 13.87
C ARG A 101 33.07 -31.53 15.16
N LEU A 102 33.82 -32.08 16.10
CA LEU A 102 34.19 -31.43 17.35
C LEU A 102 35.64 -30.99 17.25
N LEU A 103 35.90 -29.69 17.47
CA LEU A 103 37.23 -29.10 17.51
C LEU A 103 37.44 -28.52 18.91
N PHE A 104 38.47 -29.00 19.58
CA PHE A 104 38.88 -28.56 20.92
C PHE A 104 40.19 -27.78 20.81
N SER A 105 40.20 -26.56 21.35
CA SER A 105 41.42 -25.87 21.75
C SER A 105 41.58 -26.02 23.27
N GLY A 106 42.76 -26.42 23.73
CA GLY A 106 43.08 -26.54 25.15
C GLY A 106 44.38 -25.83 25.49
N ASP A 107 44.39 -25.15 26.63
CA ASP A 107 45.60 -24.57 27.22
C ASP A 107 46.40 -25.66 27.96
N GLY A 108 47.73 -25.60 27.83
CA GLY A 108 48.66 -26.50 28.55
C GLY A 108 49.07 -25.94 29.90
N LEU A 109 49.32 -26.81 30.88
CA LEU A 109 49.93 -26.42 32.15
C LEU A 109 51.45 -26.49 32.04
N SER A 110 52.12 -25.39 32.36
CA SER A 110 53.58 -25.30 32.52
C SER A 110 53.98 -25.52 33.97
N ASP A 111 54.93 -26.42 34.20
CA ASP A 111 55.65 -26.53 35.47
C ASP A 111 56.60 -25.32 35.64
N PRO A 112 56.45 -24.49 36.69
CA PRO A 112 57.24 -23.28 36.88
C PRO A 112 58.68 -23.55 37.37
N GLU A 113 59.00 -24.75 37.90
CA GLU A 113 60.36 -25.10 38.32
C GLU A 113 61.18 -25.76 37.21
N THR A 114 60.53 -26.50 36.29
CA THR A 114 61.22 -27.23 35.20
C THR A 114 61.01 -26.65 33.80
N GLY A 115 60.03 -25.76 33.60
CA GLY A 115 59.67 -25.22 32.28
C GLY A 115 58.97 -26.23 31.34
N ALA A 116 58.69 -27.45 31.82
CA ALA A 116 58.01 -28.47 31.04
C ALA A 116 56.51 -28.16 30.87
N VAL A 117 55.99 -28.33 29.65
CA VAL A 117 54.55 -28.20 29.36
C VAL A 117 53.95 -29.58 29.15
N TYR A 118 52.92 -29.91 29.93
CA TYR A 118 52.24 -31.20 29.88
C TYR A 118 50.88 -31.08 29.19
N GLY A 119 50.58 -32.01 28.28
CA GLY A 119 49.34 -32.02 27.51
C GLY A 119 48.99 -33.39 26.95
N TRP A 120 47.73 -33.56 26.55
CA TRP A 120 47.21 -34.77 25.95
C TRP A 120 46.57 -34.42 24.61
N LEU A 121 47.04 -35.03 23.51
CA LEU A 121 46.41 -34.89 22.20
C LEU A 121 45.45 -36.06 21.97
N VAL A 122 44.23 -35.75 21.54
CA VAL A 122 43.21 -36.73 21.14
C VAL A 122 42.97 -36.59 19.63
N ALA A 123 43.51 -37.54 18.87
CA ALA A 123 43.19 -37.76 17.45
C ALA A 123 42.57 -39.17 17.32
N ASP A 124 41.76 -39.41 16.28
CA ASP A 124 40.77 -40.50 16.26
C ASP A 124 41.25 -41.84 16.87
N ALA A 125 40.60 -42.20 17.98
CA ALA A 125 40.81 -43.41 18.78
C ALA A 125 42.20 -43.63 19.43
N SER A 126 43.11 -42.66 19.42
CA SER A 126 44.44 -42.78 20.06
C SER A 126 44.76 -41.61 21.00
N THR A 127 45.15 -41.92 22.24
CA THR A 127 45.71 -40.95 23.19
C THR A 127 47.23 -41.12 23.25
N LEU A 128 47.97 -40.13 22.73
CA LEU A 128 49.43 -40.13 22.79
C LEU A 128 49.91 -39.11 23.84
N PRO A 129 50.59 -39.54 24.92
CA PRO A 129 51.29 -38.62 25.80
C PRO A 129 52.53 -38.08 25.07
N PHE A 130 52.79 -36.78 25.19
CA PHE A 130 54.02 -36.16 24.70
C PHE A 130 54.69 -35.36 25.82
N TYR A 131 56.00 -35.16 25.69
CA TYR A 131 56.84 -34.46 26.64
C TYR A 131 57.74 -33.49 25.87
N LEU A 132 57.71 -32.21 26.24
CA LEU A 132 58.47 -31.15 25.59
C LEU A 132 59.26 -30.38 26.65
N LEU A 133 60.58 -30.56 26.63
CA LEU A 133 61.51 -29.67 27.33
C LEU A 133 61.67 -28.39 26.52
N SER A 134 61.43 -27.25 27.18
CA SER A 134 61.48 -25.93 26.58
C SER A 134 62.48 -25.07 27.36
N GLU A 135 63.64 -24.77 26.76
CA GLU A 135 64.62 -23.81 27.31
C GLU A 135 64.13 -22.36 27.18
N LEU A 136 63.02 -22.03 27.84
CA LEU A 136 62.53 -20.66 28.00
C LEU A 136 62.85 -20.15 29.40
N ARG A 137 63.30 -18.90 29.49
CA ARG A 137 63.61 -18.26 30.78
C ARG A 137 62.31 -17.85 31.49
N PRO A 138 62.27 -17.78 32.84
CA PRO A 138 61.01 -17.64 33.59
C PRO A 138 60.23 -16.33 33.42
N GLU A 139 60.77 -15.35 32.69
CA GLU A 139 60.29 -13.95 32.69
C GLU A 139 59.32 -13.61 31.54
N THR A 140 59.12 -14.50 30.55
CA THR A 140 58.18 -14.25 29.44
C THR A 140 56.81 -14.87 29.71
N GLN A 141 55.89 -14.09 30.31
CA GLN A 141 54.46 -14.37 30.23
C GLN A 141 53.95 -14.08 28.80
N GLY A 142 53.71 -15.12 28.01
CA GLY A 142 53.18 -15.01 26.65
C GLY A 142 52.46 -16.28 26.20
N PHE A 143 51.44 -16.13 25.36
CA PHE A 143 50.66 -17.26 24.83
C PHE A 143 51.50 -18.12 23.87
N ILE A 144 51.87 -19.33 24.29
CA ILE A 144 52.56 -20.30 23.43
C ILE A 144 51.54 -21.01 22.54
N ARG A 145 51.40 -20.56 21.28
CA ARG A 145 50.55 -21.22 20.29
C ARG A 145 51.30 -22.36 19.60
N LEU A 146 51.23 -23.57 20.17
CA LEU A 146 51.74 -24.77 19.53
C LEU A 146 50.94 -25.10 18.26
N ILE A 147 51.63 -25.15 17.12
CA ILE A 147 51.11 -25.64 15.84
C ILE A 147 52.03 -26.78 15.42
N PHE A 148 51.51 -28.00 15.41
CA PHE A 148 52.26 -29.18 14.99
C PHE A 148 52.10 -29.39 13.48
N ASP A 149 53.21 -29.30 12.75
CA ASP A 149 53.34 -29.80 11.38
C ASP A 149 54.10 -31.14 11.45
N LEU A 150 53.48 -32.22 10.96
CA LEU A 150 54.02 -33.58 11.05
C LEU A 150 54.79 -33.97 9.77
N SER A 151 55.52 -33.03 9.19
CA SER A 151 56.45 -33.26 8.09
C SER A 151 57.79 -33.85 8.57
N TYR A 152 58.21 -34.94 7.94
CA TYR A 152 59.36 -35.76 8.33
C TYR A 152 60.73 -35.05 8.16
N GLU A 153 60.79 -33.98 7.34
CA GLU A 153 62.05 -33.33 6.95
C GLU A 153 62.67 -32.44 8.04
N THR A 154 61.85 -31.91 8.96
CA THR A 154 62.30 -30.88 9.93
C THR A 154 63.41 -31.38 10.85
N ASN A 155 63.37 -32.66 11.23
CA ASN A 155 64.42 -33.32 12.02
C ASN A 155 65.77 -33.42 11.29
N ARG A 156 65.78 -33.39 9.95
CA ARG A 156 67.02 -33.43 9.14
C ARG A 156 67.70 -32.06 9.03
N LEU A 157 66.95 -30.96 9.22
CA LEU A 157 67.46 -29.59 9.10
C LEU A 157 68.05 -29.03 10.41
N GLN A 158 67.68 -29.55 11.57
CA GLN A 158 68.08 -29.00 12.89
C GLN A 158 69.55 -29.26 13.30
N LYS A 159 70.37 -29.91 12.46
CA LYS A 159 71.76 -30.31 12.80
C LYS A 159 71.87 -31.11 14.10
N ALA A 160 70.91 -32.01 14.38
CA ALA A 160 71.16 -33.12 15.27
C ALA A 160 72.43 -33.86 14.78
N VAL A 161 73.34 -34.20 15.69
CA VAL A 161 74.65 -34.77 15.33
C VAL A 161 74.44 -36.06 14.55
N ASP A 162 74.88 -36.07 13.29
CA ASP A 162 74.79 -37.24 12.43
C ASP A 162 75.66 -38.37 13.02
N PRO A 163 75.07 -39.51 13.45
CA PRO A 163 75.83 -40.61 14.04
C PRO A 163 76.78 -41.29 13.03
N LEU A 164 76.63 -41.03 11.73
CA LEU A 164 77.53 -41.51 10.67
C LEU A 164 78.76 -40.62 10.47
N ALA A 165 78.79 -39.41 11.05
CA ALA A 165 79.89 -38.45 10.87
C ALA A 165 81.17 -38.79 11.67
N ASN A 166 81.21 -39.93 12.38
CA ASN A 166 82.39 -40.40 13.10
C ASN A 166 83.04 -41.57 12.34
N PRO A 167 84.13 -41.36 11.56
CA PRO A 167 84.64 -42.31 10.58
C PRO A 167 85.42 -43.50 11.16
N GLY A 168 85.21 -43.84 12.43
CA GLY A 168 85.91 -44.91 13.14
C GLY A 168 84.99 -46.06 13.55
N GLY A 169 84.99 -47.16 12.79
CA GLY A 169 84.58 -48.48 13.30
C GLY A 169 83.28 -49.10 12.77
N LEU A 170 82.77 -48.71 11.59
CA LEU A 170 81.68 -49.41 10.91
C LEU A 170 82.08 -49.84 9.49
N GLU A 171 82.93 -50.86 9.40
CA GLU A 171 83.14 -51.58 8.15
C GLU A 171 81.88 -52.39 7.80
N LEU A 172 81.11 -51.93 6.81
CA LEU A 172 80.00 -52.69 6.23
C LEU A 172 80.57 -53.83 5.35
N PRO A 173 80.45 -55.11 5.75
CA PRO A 173 81.17 -56.19 5.09
C PRO A 173 80.53 -56.54 3.74
N GLY A 174 81.24 -56.29 2.65
CA GLY A 174 80.91 -56.79 1.31
C GLY A 174 80.71 -55.73 0.22
N VAL A 175 80.57 -54.44 0.57
CA VAL A 175 80.46 -53.35 -0.43
C VAL A 175 81.85 -53.01 -0.97
N LYS A 176 82.01 -52.89 -2.29
CA LYS A 176 83.30 -52.51 -2.89
C LYS A 176 83.54 -50.99 -2.77
N PRO A 177 84.81 -50.54 -2.64
CA PRO A 177 85.13 -49.11 -2.64
C PRO A 177 84.60 -48.36 -3.88
N GLU A 178 84.54 -49.06 -5.02
CA GLU A 178 84.00 -48.57 -6.30
C GLU A 178 82.50 -48.26 -6.21
N GLU A 179 81.74 -49.04 -5.43
CA GLU A 179 80.28 -48.86 -5.27
C GLU A 179 79.98 -47.71 -4.31
N LEU A 180 80.76 -47.56 -3.22
CA LEU A 180 80.69 -46.40 -2.33
C LEU A 180 81.01 -45.10 -3.06
N ALA A 181 82.04 -45.11 -3.93
CA ALA A 181 82.36 -43.97 -4.78
C ALA A 181 81.24 -43.63 -5.78
N ARG A 182 80.53 -44.65 -6.30
CA ARG A 182 79.38 -44.45 -7.21
C ARG A 182 78.19 -43.84 -6.47
N ILE A 183 77.86 -44.34 -5.28
CA ILE A 183 76.77 -43.82 -4.43
C ILE A 183 77.04 -42.37 -4.05
N ALA A 184 78.27 -42.03 -3.60
CA ALA A 184 78.64 -40.66 -3.27
C ALA A 184 78.53 -39.70 -4.47
N ALA A 185 78.79 -40.18 -5.69
CA ALA A 185 78.60 -39.40 -6.92
C ALA A 185 77.12 -39.24 -7.32
N GLU A 186 76.28 -40.27 -7.08
CA GLU A 186 74.83 -40.22 -7.28
C GLU A 186 74.17 -39.26 -6.28
N ASP A 187 74.52 -39.33 -4.99
CA ASP A 187 74.05 -38.39 -3.95
C ASP A 187 74.48 -36.94 -4.25
N ALA A 188 75.72 -36.72 -4.67
CA ALA A 188 76.19 -35.39 -5.06
C ALA A 188 75.43 -34.83 -6.28
N ALA A 189 75.05 -35.70 -7.24
CA ALA A 189 74.22 -35.30 -8.38
C ALA A 189 72.77 -34.98 -7.95
N ILE A 190 72.18 -35.78 -7.05
CA ILE A 190 70.84 -35.53 -6.47
C ILE A 190 70.81 -34.19 -5.73
N LEU A 191 71.80 -33.93 -4.85
CA LEU A 191 71.92 -32.67 -4.12
C LEU A 191 72.02 -31.46 -5.05
N LEU A 192 72.76 -31.59 -6.16
CA LEU A 192 72.93 -30.52 -7.15
C LEU A 192 71.65 -30.30 -7.98
N VAL A 193 70.82 -31.33 -8.19
CA VAL A 193 69.47 -31.19 -8.76
C VAL A 193 68.52 -30.50 -7.77
N GLN A 194 68.54 -30.89 -6.49
CA GLN A 194 67.73 -30.25 -5.44
C GLN A 194 68.06 -28.76 -5.32
N GLN A 195 69.34 -28.38 -5.19
CA GLN A 195 69.77 -26.97 -5.15
C GLN A 195 69.33 -26.15 -6.37
N ARG A 196 69.17 -26.78 -7.56
CA ARG A 196 68.62 -26.12 -8.75
C ARG A 196 67.11 -25.97 -8.69
N GLN A 197 66.39 -26.95 -8.14
CA GLN A 197 64.95 -26.88 -7.90
C GLN A 197 64.62 -25.83 -6.82
N ASP A 198 65.31 -25.84 -5.69
CA ASP A 198 65.16 -24.87 -4.61
C ASP A 198 65.34 -23.43 -5.10
N LYS A 199 66.40 -23.18 -5.87
CA LYS A 199 66.67 -21.86 -6.46
C LYS A 199 65.62 -21.43 -7.50
N ALA A 200 65.04 -22.38 -8.24
CA ALA A 200 63.95 -22.10 -9.16
C ALA A 200 62.65 -21.77 -8.41
N LEU A 201 62.33 -22.53 -7.35
CA LEU A 201 61.19 -22.29 -6.46
C LEU A 201 61.32 -20.96 -5.72
N GLU A 202 62.50 -20.61 -5.21
CA GLU A 202 62.75 -19.30 -4.59
C GLU A 202 62.52 -18.17 -5.61
N THR A 203 63.02 -18.32 -6.84
CA THR A 203 62.81 -17.33 -7.91
C THR A 203 61.32 -17.15 -8.23
N GLN A 204 60.56 -18.24 -8.33
CA GLN A 204 59.10 -18.21 -8.51
C GLN A 204 58.38 -17.56 -7.32
N LEU A 205 58.80 -17.87 -6.10
CA LEU A 205 58.20 -17.36 -4.87
C LEU A 205 58.44 -15.85 -4.69
N GLN A 206 59.61 -15.33 -5.11
CA GLN A 206 59.85 -13.88 -5.15
C GLN A 206 59.01 -13.18 -6.25
N GLN A 207 58.84 -13.79 -7.43
CA GLN A 207 57.95 -13.28 -8.47
C GLN A 207 56.49 -13.22 -8.00
N ILE A 208 55.98 -14.28 -7.36
CA ILE A 208 54.61 -14.34 -6.80
C ILE A 208 54.44 -13.29 -5.69
N LYS A 209 55.42 -13.10 -4.80
CA LYS A 209 55.40 -12.04 -3.78
C LYS A 209 55.27 -10.64 -4.40
N LYS A 210 56.00 -10.38 -5.48
CA LYS A 210 55.93 -9.11 -6.21
C LYS A 210 54.54 -8.91 -6.82
N GLU A 211 54.03 -9.88 -7.57
CA GLU A 211 52.68 -9.79 -8.17
C GLU A 211 51.58 -9.62 -7.12
N LEU A 212 51.73 -10.23 -5.94
CA LEU A 212 50.78 -10.06 -4.83
C LEU A 212 50.82 -8.64 -4.27
N ALA A 213 52.00 -8.03 -4.15
CA ALA A 213 52.16 -6.64 -3.74
C ALA A 213 51.56 -5.66 -4.77
N ASP A 214 51.86 -5.84 -6.05
CA ASP A 214 51.33 -5.03 -7.16
C ASP A 214 49.79 -5.10 -7.21
N ARG A 215 49.21 -6.31 -7.01
CA ARG A 215 47.74 -6.50 -6.91
C ARG A 215 47.15 -5.87 -5.65
N SER A 216 47.82 -5.97 -4.50
CA SER A 216 47.38 -5.35 -3.24
C SER A 216 47.30 -3.83 -3.35
N GLN A 217 48.32 -3.20 -3.95
CA GLN A 217 48.34 -1.76 -4.24
C GLN A 217 47.21 -1.37 -5.20
N THR A 218 46.92 -2.19 -6.22
CA THR A 218 45.80 -1.99 -7.14
C THR A 218 44.44 -2.03 -6.41
N ILE A 219 44.25 -2.97 -5.48
CA ILE A 219 43.01 -3.07 -4.66
C ILE A 219 42.84 -1.83 -3.78
N LEU A 220 43.92 -1.32 -3.17
CA LEU A 220 43.88 -0.10 -2.37
C LEU A 220 43.51 1.15 -3.21
N GLN A 221 44.00 1.24 -4.45
CA GLN A 221 43.60 2.28 -5.39
C GLN A 221 42.12 2.19 -5.78
N LEU A 222 41.61 0.97 -6.03
CA LEU A 222 40.19 0.75 -6.33
C LEU A 222 39.28 1.10 -5.13
N ALA A 223 39.67 0.76 -3.91
CA ALA A 223 38.96 1.18 -2.70
C ALA A 223 38.90 2.71 -2.58
N THR A 224 40.05 3.38 -2.78
CA THR A 224 40.14 4.86 -2.76
C THR A 224 39.24 5.51 -3.82
N LEU A 225 39.16 4.93 -5.02
CA LEU A 225 38.26 5.40 -6.09
C LEU A 225 36.78 5.20 -5.72
N ASN A 226 36.45 4.07 -5.10
CA ASN A 226 35.09 3.74 -4.69
C ASN A 226 34.58 4.70 -3.60
N ASP A 227 35.42 5.03 -2.61
CA ASP A 227 35.10 6.05 -1.60
C ASP A 227 34.87 7.43 -2.23
N GLN A 228 35.68 7.82 -3.22
CA GLN A 228 35.48 9.07 -3.97
C GLN A 228 34.15 9.08 -4.76
N LEU A 229 33.74 7.93 -5.31
CA LEU A 229 32.45 7.78 -5.99
C LEU A 229 31.28 7.89 -4.99
N PHE A 230 31.36 7.26 -3.83
CA PHE A 230 30.32 7.39 -2.79
C PHE A 230 30.16 8.81 -2.26
N GLN A 231 31.26 9.55 -2.06
CA GLN A 231 31.18 10.96 -1.65
C GLN A 231 30.52 11.82 -2.74
N ARG A 232 30.89 11.63 -4.02
CA ARG A 232 30.24 12.33 -5.15
C ARG A 232 28.77 12.01 -5.27
N LEU A 233 28.38 10.76 -5.03
CA LEU A 233 27.00 10.31 -5.08
C LEU A 233 26.15 11.01 -4.00
N ARG A 234 26.65 11.11 -2.76
CA ARG A 234 25.98 11.88 -1.68
C ARG A 234 25.81 13.36 -2.03
N THR A 235 26.86 14.02 -2.52
CA THR A 235 26.75 15.43 -2.93
C THR A 235 25.72 15.62 -4.06
N LEU A 236 25.56 14.63 -4.94
CA LEU A 236 24.54 14.65 -5.99
C LEU A 236 23.13 14.42 -5.40
N GLU A 237 22.95 13.51 -4.45
CA GLU A 237 21.69 13.32 -3.70
C GLU A 237 21.27 14.62 -2.97
N GLU A 238 22.20 15.29 -2.28
CA GLU A 238 21.97 16.59 -1.63
C GLU A 238 21.59 17.69 -2.64
N THR A 239 22.23 17.68 -3.82
CA THR A 239 21.93 18.64 -4.92
C THR A 239 20.56 18.39 -5.54
N VAL A 240 20.15 17.13 -5.69
CA VAL A 240 18.80 16.77 -6.18
C VAL A 240 17.74 17.15 -5.15
N ALA A 241 17.91 16.80 -3.87
CA ALA A 241 16.96 17.11 -2.82
C ALA A 241 16.75 18.64 -2.64
N THR A 242 17.82 19.43 -2.77
CA THR A 242 17.71 20.91 -2.74
C THR A 242 17.05 21.49 -3.99
N TYR A 243 17.26 20.89 -5.17
CA TYR A 243 16.52 21.24 -6.39
C TYR A 243 15.03 20.93 -6.27
N GLU A 244 14.66 19.72 -5.83
CA GLU A 244 13.26 19.30 -5.60
C GLU A 244 12.53 20.20 -4.58
N ALA A 245 13.21 20.59 -3.50
CA ALA A 245 12.68 21.55 -2.52
C ALA A 245 12.44 22.95 -3.13
N SER A 246 13.28 23.38 -4.08
CA SER A 246 13.09 24.65 -4.80
C SER A 246 11.93 24.57 -5.81
N GLU A 247 11.81 23.45 -6.54
CA GLU A 247 10.79 23.26 -7.57
C GLU A 247 9.40 23.05 -6.96
N THR A 248 9.27 22.28 -5.87
CA THR A 248 8.02 22.17 -5.12
C THR A 248 7.59 23.50 -4.49
N SER A 249 8.54 24.37 -4.15
CA SER A 249 8.25 25.74 -3.69
C SER A 249 7.80 26.65 -4.84
N ARG A 250 8.34 26.46 -6.05
CA ARG A 250 7.88 27.16 -7.27
C ARG A 250 6.46 26.77 -7.65
N ILE A 251 6.18 25.46 -7.73
CA ILE A 251 4.86 24.91 -8.05
C ILE A 251 3.79 25.43 -7.08
N ARG A 252 4.05 25.40 -5.76
CA ARG A 252 3.12 25.96 -4.75
C ARG A 252 2.77 27.43 -4.98
N LYS A 253 3.74 28.23 -5.46
CA LYS A 253 3.53 29.65 -5.77
C LYS A 253 2.72 29.85 -7.05
N GLU A 254 2.94 28.99 -8.05
CA GLU A 254 2.15 28.99 -9.30
C GLU A 254 0.71 28.51 -9.06
N ASP A 255 0.50 27.51 -8.21
CA ASP A 255 -0.83 27.10 -7.72
C ASP A 255 -1.54 28.23 -6.95
N GLN A 256 -0.84 28.94 -6.05
CA GLN A 256 -1.41 30.08 -5.33
C GLN A 256 -1.87 31.18 -6.30
N ILE A 257 -1.03 31.55 -7.27
CA ILE A 257 -1.36 32.56 -8.28
C ILE A 257 -2.56 32.11 -9.13
N ARG A 258 -2.70 30.81 -9.41
CA ARG A 258 -3.87 30.28 -10.13
C ARG A 258 -5.15 30.41 -9.29
N VAL A 259 -5.12 30.04 -8.01
CA VAL A 259 -6.27 30.18 -7.09
C VAL A 259 -6.66 31.66 -6.91
N GLU A 260 -5.68 32.57 -6.79
CA GLU A 260 -5.94 34.02 -6.72
C GLU A 260 -6.57 34.57 -8.01
N ARG A 261 -6.20 34.04 -9.18
CA ARG A 261 -6.88 34.36 -10.46
C ARG A 261 -8.29 33.78 -10.51
N GLU A 262 -8.48 32.50 -10.20
CA GLU A 262 -9.78 31.82 -10.20
C GLU A 262 -10.79 32.60 -9.34
N ALA A 263 -10.39 33.01 -8.13
CA ALA A 263 -11.21 33.82 -7.22
C ALA A 263 -11.52 35.23 -7.76
N PHE A 264 -10.61 35.85 -8.51
CA PHE A 264 -10.83 37.16 -9.14
C PHE A 264 -11.79 37.07 -10.34
N GLU A 265 -11.70 35.99 -11.12
CA GLU A 265 -12.62 35.71 -12.23
C GLU A 265 -14.04 35.42 -11.72
N ASP A 266 -14.19 34.68 -10.61
CA ASP A 266 -15.49 34.47 -9.95
C ASP A 266 -16.09 35.75 -9.36
N LEU A 267 -15.27 36.61 -8.75
CA LEU A 267 -15.73 37.94 -8.31
C LEU A 267 -16.20 38.79 -9.52
N GLY A 268 -15.51 38.70 -10.65
CA GLY A 268 -15.92 39.31 -11.91
C GLY A 268 -17.27 38.80 -12.42
N ARG A 269 -17.51 37.48 -12.37
CA ARG A 269 -18.81 36.87 -12.71
C ARG A 269 -19.93 37.39 -11.80
N GLN A 270 -19.73 37.36 -10.48
CA GLN A 270 -20.73 37.83 -9.50
C GLN A 270 -21.08 39.31 -9.69
N LEU A 271 -20.10 40.18 -9.97
CA LEU A 271 -20.33 41.60 -10.25
C LEU A 271 -21.11 41.81 -11.56
N TRP A 272 -20.86 40.99 -12.59
CA TRP A 272 -21.61 41.04 -13.85
C TRP A 272 -23.07 40.60 -13.66
N GLU A 273 -23.31 39.50 -12.94
CA GLU A 273 -24.66 39.03 -12.61
C GLU A 273 -25.44 40.04 -11.75
N ALA A 274 -24.78 40.66 -10.76
CA ALA A 274 -25.35 41.75 -9.98
C ALA A 274 -25.75 42.95 -10.86
N GLY A 275 -24.89 43.33 -11.82
CA GLY A 275 -25.19 44.38 -12.80
C GLY A 275 -26.36 44.04 -13.73
N LEU A 276 -26.51 42.77 -14.12
CA LEU A 276 -27.66 42.31 -14.90
C LEU A 276 -28.96 42.36 -14.07
N ARG A 277 -28.90 41.95 -12.80
CA ARG A 277 -30.03 41.97 -11.86
C ARG A 277 -30.47 43.38 -11.50
N ILE A 278 -29.53 44.34 -11.39
CA ILE A 278 -29.86 45.77 -11.22
C ILE A 278 -30.69 46.26 -12.41
N LYS A 279 -30.29 45.99 -13.65
CA LYS A 279 -31.07 46.39 -14.85
C LYS A 279 -32.47 45.78 -14.91
N GLN A 280 -32.64 44.54 -14.43
CA GLN A 280 -33.95 43.91 -14.32
C GLN A 280 -34.84 44.62 -13.29
N LEU A 281 -34.27 45.05 -12.16
CA LEU A 281 -34.98 45.82 -11.13
C LEU A 281 -35.31 47.24 -11.60
N GLU A 282 -34.41 47.89 -12.35
CA GLU A 282 -34.66 49.21 -12.97
C GLU A 282 -35.83 49.14 -13.97
N SER A 283 -35.88 48.11 -14.82
CA SER A 283 -37.01 47.89 -15.74
C SER A 283 -38.32 47.64 -14.99
N ALA A 284 -38.31 46.76 -13.99
CA ALA A 284 -39.49 46.44 -13.19
C ALA A 284 -39.99 47.64 -12.36
N LEU A 285 -39.09 48.55 -11.97
CA LEU A 285 -39.47 49.81 -11.31
C LEU A 285 -40.19 50.74 -12.29
N ALA A 286 -39.66 50.94 -13.50
CA ALA A 286 -40.29 51.76 -14.54
C ALA A 286 -41.70 51.25 -14.92
N ASP A 287 -41.87 49.93 -15.01
CA ASP A 287 -43.19 49.32 -15.21
C ASP A 287 -44.17 49.66 -14.06
N LYS A 288 -43.69 49.69 -12.81
CA LYS A 288 -44.51 50.06 -11.64
C LYS A 288 -44.81 51.55 -11.55
N GLU A 289 -43.91 52.42 -11.99
CA GLU A 289 -44.19 53.86 -12.13
C GLU A 289 -45.29 54.11 -13.17
N SER A 290 -45.28 53.36 -14.28
CA SER A 290 -46.34 53.37 -15.30
C SER A 290 -47.70 52.88 -14.75
N ASP A 291 -47.71 51.77 -13.99
CA ASP A 291 -48.91 51.28 -13.29
C ASP A 291 -49.48 52.35 -12.33
N ILE A 292 -48.64 53.00 -11.54
CA ILE A 292 -49.03 54.07 -10.59
C ILE A 292 -49.63 55.25 -11.35
N LEU A 293 -49.03 55.68 -12.46
CA LEU A 293 -49.56 56.76 -13.30
C LEU A 293 -50.98 56.41 -13.81
N ARG A 294 -51.17 55.16 -14.27
CA ARG A 294 -52.47 54.66 -14.76
C ARG A 294 -53.51 54.54 -13.65
N LEU A 295 -53.12 54.15 -12.44
CA LEU A 295 -54.01 54.11 -11.28
C LEU A 295 -54.47 55.51 -10.85
N ASN A 296 -53.58 56.51 -10.87
CA ASN A 296 -53.94 57.92 -10.66
C ASN A 296 -54.87 58.45 -11.78
N GLN A 297 -54.61 58.00 -13.02
CA GLN A 297 -55.52 57.96 -14.18
C GLN A 297 -56.97 57.63 -13.79
N LEU A 298 -57.14 56.43 -13.26
CA LEU A 298 -58.44 55.83 -12.92
C LEU A 298 -59.06 56.44 -11.65
N LEU A 299 -58.26 56.86 -10.67
CA LEU A 299 -58.75 57.51 -9.45
C LEU A 299 -59.41 58.86 -9.75
N SER A 300 -58.73 59.74 -10.49
CA SER A 300 -59.30 61.04 -10.87
C SER A 300 -60.57 60.92 -11.73
N PHE A 301 -60.64 59.92 -12.61
CA PHE A 301 -61.88 59.58 -13.32
C PHE A 301 -63.00 59.10 -12.38
N ARG A 302 -62.67 58.28 -11.36
CA ARG A 302 -63.62 57.83 -10.33
C ARG A 302 -64.10 58.98 -9.45
N GLU A 303 -63.25 59.93 -9.10
CA GLU A 303 -63.62 61.13 -8.33
C GLU A 303 -64.61 62.02 -9.12
N VAL A 304 -64.40 62.18 -10.43
CA VAL A 304 -65.37 62.85 -11.30
C VAL A 304 -66.70 62.09 -11.32
N GLN A 305 -66.67 60.76 -11.47
CA GLN A 305 -67.89 59.94 -11.43
C GLN A 305 -68.64 60.03 -10.08
N THR A 306 -67.94 59.95 -8.95
CA THR A 306 -68.58 60.06 -7.63
C THR A 306 -69.13 61.46 -7.40
N SER A 307 -68.44 62.52 -7.82
CA SER A 307 -68.97 63.89 -7.74
C SER A 307 -70.25 64.09 -8.57
N GLY A 308 -70.38 63.41 -9.70
CA GLY A 308 -71.60 63.38 -10.52
C GLY A 308 -72.73 62.58 -9.87
N LEU A 309 -72.40 61.40 -9.31
CA LEU A 309 -73.35 60.57 -8.57
C LEU A 309 -73.85 61.25 -7.30
N THR A 310 -73.01 61.95 -6.54
CA THR A 310 -73.44 62.74 -5.37
C THR A 310 -74.47 63.79 -5.77
N LYS A 311 -74.25 64.53 -6.85
CA LYS A 311 -75.21 65.54 -7.36
C LYS A 311 -76.53 64.93 -7.83
N GLU A 312 -76.50 63.75 -8.46
CA GLU A 312 -77.73 63.04 -8.82
C GLU A 312 -78.42 62.42 -7.58
N VAL A 313 -77.68 62.01 -6.55
CA VAL A 313 -78.23 61.58 -5.26
C VAL A 313 -78.85 62.76 -4.49
N GLU A 314 -78.24 63.94 -4.50
CA GLU A 314 -78.82 65.18 -3.96
C GLU A 314 -80.13 65.52 -4.70
N ARG A 315 -80.10 65.53 -6.03
CA ARG A 315 -81.28 65.74 -6.89
C ARG A 315 -82.35 64.67 -6.69
N GLN A 316 -81.97 63.42 -6.46
CA GLN A 316 -82.91 62.36 -6.13
C GLN A 316 -83.40 62.43 -4.69
N ALA A 317 -82.64 62.98 -3.75
CA ALA A 317 -83.13 63.30 -2.40
C ALA A 317 -84.17 64.42 -2.45
N GLU A 318 -83.95 65.51 -3.20
CA GLU A 318 -84.97 66.53 -3.49
C GLU A 318 -86.22 65.91 -4.14
N ARG A 319 -86.01 65.05 -5.16
CA ARG A 319 -87.10 64.35 -5.84
C ARG A 319 -87.80 63.35 -4.93
N ILE A 320 -87.12 62.73 -3.97
CA ILE A 320 -87.69 61.82 -2.97
C ILE A 320 -88.47 62.62 -1.94
N VAL A 321 -88.02 63.78 -1.46
CA VAL A 321 -88.81 64.67 -0.58
C VAL A 321 -90.09 65.13 -1.30
N LYS A 322 -89.98 65.47 -2.59
CA LYS A 322 -91.14 65.77 -3.44
C LYS A 322 -92.05 64.54 -3.64
N LEU A 323 -91.50 63.38 -3.93
CA LEU A 323 -92.23 62.11 -4.05
C LEU A 323 -92.70 61.55 -2.70
N GLN A 324 -92.24 62.04 -1.55
CA GLN A 324 -92.70 61.68 -0.21
C GLN A 324 -93.86 62.55 0.23
N SER A 325 -93.89 63.83 -0.17
CA SER A 325 -95.10 64.65 -0.06
C SER A 325 -96.16 64.21 -1.09
N GLU A 326 -95.76 63.79 -2.28
CA GLU A 326 -96.66 63.16 -3.26
C GLU A 326 -97.10 61.75 -2.81
N ASN A 327 -96.22 60.92 -2.22
CA ASN A 327 -96.60 59.64 -1.61
C ASN A 327 -97.39 59.80 -0.31
N ALA A 328 -97.27 60.89 0.45
CA ALA A 328 -98.21 61.16 1.53
C ALA A 328 -99.64 61.28 0.98
N ARG A 329 -99.80 61.88 -0.21
CA ARG A 329 -101.05 61.93 -0.97
C ARG A 329 -101.44 60.59 -1.62
N LEU A 330 -100.47 59.84 -2.15
CA LEU A 330 -100.72 58.56 -2.85
C LEU A 330 -100.80 57.35 -1.90
N THR A 331 -100.42 57.46 -0.63
CA THR A 331 -100.59 56.39 0.39
C THR A 331 -102.02 56.40 0.95
N GLU A 332 -102.68 57.56 0.94
CA GLU A 332 -104.13 57.68 1.10
C GLU A 332 -104.89 56.99 -0.06
N GLU A 333 -104.28 56.94 -1.26
CA GLU A 333 -104.89 56.38 -2.47
C GLU A 333 -104.54 54.89 -2.72
N ASN A 334 -103.31 54.45 -2.39
CA ASN A 334 -102.79 53.09 -2.61
C ASN A 334 -102.91 52.14 -1.41
N LEU A 335 -103.68 52.50 -0.38
CA LEU A 335 -104.21 51.55 0.62
C LEU A 335 -105.25 50.57 0.02
N ARG A 336 -105.24 50.38 -1.31
CA ARG A 336 -106.33 49.82 -2.13
C ARG A 336 -105.90 48.67 -3.06
N LEU A 337 -104.63 48.61 -3.48
CA LEU A 337 -103.99 47.63 -4.39
C LEU A 337 -102.47 47.61 -4.02
N THR A 338 -101.65 46.54 -4.03
CA THR A 338 -101.58 45.26 -4.78
C THR A 338 -100.70 44.23 -4.00
N LEU A 339 -100.49 42.99 -4.48
CA LEU A 339 -99.62 41.95 -3.86
C LEU A 339 -98.60 41.28 -4.82
N THR A 340 -97.44 40.88 -4.25
CA THR A 340 -96.57 39.70 -4.55
C THR A 340 -95.56 39.56 -5.74
N THR A 341 -94.32 39.16 -5.36
CA THR A 341 -93.40 38.06 -5.87
C THR A 341 -92.30 38.17 -6.98
N THR A 342 -91.02 38.30 -6.56
CA THR A 342 -89.81 37.37 -6.57
C THR A 342 -89.19 36.69 -7.88
N PRO A 343 -88.11 35.80 -7.89
CA PRO A 343 -86.88 35.84 -8.79
C PRO A 343 -86.60 34.51 -9.60
N PRO A 344 -85.38 33.90 -9.90
CA PRO A 344 -83.90 34.25 -9.87
C PRO A 344 -82.95 33.68 -11.00
N SER A 345 -81.60 33.80 -10.87
CA SER A 345 -80.51 32.82 -11.26
C SER A 345 -80.07 32.64 -12.77
N GLU A 346 -78.94 32.02 -13.24
CA GLU A 346 -77.66 31.43 -12.68
C GLU A 346 -76.55 31.06 -13.75
N LYS A 347 -75.32 30.62 -13.32
CA LYS A 347 -74.36 29.60 -13.94
C LYS A 347 -73.54 29.90 -15.26
N VAL A 348 -72.46 29.17 -15.74
CA VAL A 348 -71.32 28.32 -15.19
C VAL A 348 -70.31 27.73 -16.30
N LEU A 349 -69.08 27.22 -15.92
CA LEU A 349 -68.09 26.28 -16.64
C LEU A 349 -67.29 26.77 -17.92
N ASP A 350 -66.23 26.19 -18.55
CA ASP A 350 -65.07 25.20 -18.37
C ASP A 350 -64.19 25.13 -19.71
N GLU A 351 -63.06 24.42 -20.05
CA GLU A 351 -61.83 23.75 -19.45
C GLU A 351 -60.73 23.35 -20.55
N SER A 352 -59.54 22.81 -20.13
CA SER A 352 -58.58 21.78 -20.71
C SER A 352 -57.49 21.93 -21.88
N ASP A 353 -56.28 21.39 -21.57
CA ASP A 353 -55.27 20.44 -22.22
C ASP A 353 -54.49 20.53 -23.60
N GLY A 354 -53.23 19.99 -23.60
CA GLY A 354 -52.34 19.57 -24.73
C GLY A 354 -50.82 19.94 -24.61
N ALA A 355 -49.77 19.37 -25.25
CA ALA A 355 -49.46 18.13 -26.03
C ALA A 355 -47.89 17.93 -26.26
N GLU A 356 -47.39 16.88 -26.97
CA GLU A 356 -45.94 16.48 -27.09
C GLU A 356 -45.33 16.29 -28.53
N ALA A 357 -43.99 16.07 -28.68
CA ALA A 357 -43.34 15.45 -29.88
C ALA A 357 -41.87 14.89 -29.76
N THR A 358 -41.70 13.55 -29.87
CA THR A 358 -40.61 12.70 -30.51
C THR A 358 -39.06 12.79 -30.20
N PRO A 359 -38.27 11.67 -30.35
CA PRO A 359 -36.84 11.56 -29.97
C PRO A 359 -35.82 11.23 -31.11
N THR A 360 -34.53 11.04 -30.76
CA THR A 360 -33.40 10.71 -31.68
C THR A 360 -32.53 9.52 -31.24
N THR A 361 -31.97 8.79 -32.22
CA THR A 361 -30.82 7.82 -32.17
C THR A 361 -30.46 7.14 -30.84
N SER A 362 -30.81 5.85 -30.71
CA SER A 362 -30.36 5.00 -29.58
C SER A 362 -28.91 4.51 -29.74
N PRO A 363 -28.07 4.52 -28.67
CA PRO A 363 -26.74 3.92 -28.69
C PRO A 363 -26.80 2.38 -28.60
N LYS A 364 -25.69 1.70 -28.94
CA LYS A 364 -25.56 0.25 -28.72
C LYS A 364 -25.59 -0.08 -27.23
N ARG A 365 -26.17 -1.23 -26.90
CA ARG A 365 -26.37 -1.72 -25.52
C ARG A 365 -25.26 -2.72 -25.14
N VAL A 366 -24.69 -2.59 -23.94
CA VAL A 366 -23.73 -3.57 -23.40
C VAL A 366 -24.50 -4.84 -23.02
N LEU A 367 -24.09 -6.01 -23.49
CA LEU A 367 -24.65 -7.31 -23.10
C LEU A 367 -23.82 -7.99 -22.00
N GLU A 368 -22.49 -7.87 -22.05
CA GLU A 368 -21.58 -8.47 -21.08
C GLU A 368 -20.36 -7.55 -20.88
N GLU A 369 -20.06 -7.19 -19.63
CA GLU A 369 -18.74 -6.68 -19.22
C GLU A 369 -17.88 -7.86 -18.75
N ARG A 370 -16.61 -7.90 -19.13
CA ARG A 370 -15.66 -8.93 -18.69
C ARG A 370 -14.51 -8.31 -17.92
N ARG A 371 -14.61 -8.34 -16.59
CA ARG A 371 -13.62 -7.84 -15.64
C ARG A 371 -12.58 -8.93 -15.36
N LYS A 372 -11.34 -8.69 -15.76
CA LYS A 372 -10.20 -9.60 -15.59
C LYS A 372 -9.24 -9.03 -14.55
N VAL A 373 -8.83 -9.83 -13.57
CA VAL A 373 -7.92 -9.40 -12.48
C VAL A 373 -6.53 -9.96 -12.75
N VAL A 374 -5.59 -9.09 -13.11
CA VAL A 374 -4.30 -9.44 -13.74
C VAL A 374 -3.48 -10.42 -12.90
N ASP A 375 -3.39 -10.18 -11.59
CA ASP A 375 -2.63 -11.00 -10.64
C ASP A 375 -3.46 -12.13 -10.00
N ASN A 376 -4.77 -12.23 -10.27
CA ASN A 376 -5.62 -13.31 -9.73
C ASN A 376 -6.84 -13.64 -10.62
N PRO A 377 -6.67 -14.49 -11.67
CA PRO A 377 -7.76 -14.87 -12.57
C PRO A 377 -8.91 -15.67 -11.93
N GLU A 378 -8.77 -16.17 -10.70
CA GLU A 378 -9.89 -16.77 -9.96
C GLU A 378 -10.94 -15.73 -9.55
N ASN A 379 -10.56 -14.44 -9.53
CA ASN A 379 -11.44 -13.31 -9.29
C ASN A 379 -11.99 -12.66 -10.59
N ASP A 380 -11.81 -13.30 -11.77
CA ASP A 380 -12.42 -12.81 -13.01
C ASP A 380 -13.96 -12.84 -12.92
N LEU A 381 -14.62 -11.74 -13.31
CA LEU A 381 -16.07 -11.58 -13.24
C LEU A 381 -16.66 -11.22 -14.60
N LYS A 382 -17.90 -11.66 -14.84
CA LYS A 382 -18.73 -11.26 -15.97
C LYS A 382 -19.99 -10.57 -15.43
N ILE A 383 -20.29 -9.37 -15.91
CA ILE A 383 -21.53 -8.67 -15.58
C ILE A 383 -22.42 -8.68 -16.81
N ARG A 384 -23.57 -9.35 -16.75
CA ARG A 384 -24.50 -9.50 -17.87
C ARG A 384 -25.72 -8.62 -17.72
N TYR A 385 -26.22 -8.12 -18.85
CA TYR A 385 -27.37 -7.22 -18.90
C TYR A 385 -28.48 -7.82 -19.77
N SER A 386 -29.65 -8.04 -19.17
CA SER A 386 -30.89 -8.33 -19.88
C SER A 386 -31.76 -7.08 -19.91
N TYR A 387 -32.37 -6.80 -21.06
CA TYR A 387 -33.14 -5.58 -21.30
C TYR A 387 -34.64 -5.84 -21.45
N ASP A 388 -35.46 -4.89 -21.02
CA ASP A 388 -36.91 -4.89 -21.25
C ASP A 388 -37.27 -4.48 -22.70
N VAL A 389 -38.57 -4.53 -23.02
CA VAL A 389 -39.10 -4.16 -24.34
C VAL A 389 -38.95 -2.68 -24.68
N SER A 390 -38.74 -1.80 -23.69
CA SER A 390 -38.41 -0.38 -23.89
C SER A 390 -36.90 -0.14 -24.07
N GLY A 391 -36.07 -1.14 -23.73
CA GLY A 391 -34.62 -1.07 -23.81
C GLY A 391 -33.92 -0.61 -22.54
N LYS A 392 -34.61 -0.59 -21.40
CA LYS A 392 -34.01 -0.36 -20.07
C LYS A 392 -33.48 -1.68 -19.52
N VAL A 393 -32.50 -1.66 -18.60
CA VAL A 393 -31.98 -2.89 -17.98
C VAL A 393 -33.07 -3.49 -17.11
N ALA A 394 -33.52 -4.71 -17.40
CA ALA A 394 -34.48 -5.42 -16.56
C ALA A 394 -33.78 -6.23 -15.46
N VAL A 395 -32.66 -6.89 -15.82
CA VAL A 395 -31.88 -7.74 -14.92
C VAL A 395 -30.39 -7.56 -15.21
N LEU A 396 -29.60 -7.48 -14.14
CA LEU A 396 -28.15 -7.58 -14.14
C LEU A 396 -27.73 -8.86 -13.40
N GLU A 397 -26.82 -9.65 -13.98
CA GLU A 397 -26.21 -10.80 -13.31
C GLU A 397 -24.71 -10.59 -13.14
N VAL A 398 -24.19 -10.73 -11.92
CA VAL A 398 -22.76 -10.87 -11.65
C VAL A 398 -22.43 -12.36 -11.60
N VAL A 399 -21.48 -12.79 -12.43
CA VAL A 399 -21.13 -14.19 -12.66
C VAL A 399 -19.63 -14.37 -12.48
N ASP A 400 -19.20 -15.46 -11.85
CA ASP A 400 -17.77 -15.77 -11.66
C ASP A 400 -17.08 -16.31 -12.93
N ALA A 401 -15.78 -16.56 -12.82
CA ALA A 401 -14.96 -17.12 -13.89
C ALA A 401 -15.49 -18.49 -14.36
N GLN A 402 -16.00 -19.29 -13.42
CA GLN A 402 -16.50 -20.66 -13.59
C GLN A 402 -17.93 -20.71 -14.17
N GLY A 403 -18.69 -19.61 -14.08
CA GLY A 403 -20.03 -19.45 -14.64
C GLY A 403 -21.18 -19.50 -13.63
N ALA A 404 -20.90 -19.50 -12.31
CA ALA A 404 -21.94 -19.42 -11.28
C ALA A 404 -22.36 -17.97 -11.01
N VAL A 405 -23.65 -17.74 -10.77
CA VAL A 405 -24.21 -16.42 -10.49
C VAL A 405 -23.96 -16.05 -9.03
N LEU A 406 -23.17 -15.00 -8.81
CA LEU A 406 -22.83 -14.44 -7.49
C LEU A 406 -23.86 -13.42 -7.01
N GLU A 407 -24.51 -12.69 -7.91
CA GLU A 407 -25.58 -11.76 -7.58
C GLU A 407 -26.51 -11.53 -8.78
N THR A 408 -27.82 -11.49 -8.54
CA THR A 408 -28.82 -11.07 -9.52
C THR A 408 -29.51 -9.80 -9.01
N SER A 409 -29.51 -8.75 -9.83
CA SER A 409 -30.17 -7.47 -9.54
C SER A 409 -31.30 -7.22 -10.54
N ALA A 410 -32.54 -7.15 -10.06
CA ALA A 410 -33.72 -6.84 -10.86
C ALA A 410 -34.12 -5.36 -10.68
N TYR A 411 -34.44 -4.69 -11.79
CA TYR A 411 -34.73 -3.26 -11.85
C TYR A 411 -36.22 -3.02 -12.15
N THR A 412 -36.80 -1.99 -11.54
CA THR A 412 -38.11 -1.46 -11.91
C THR A 412 -38.06 0.06 -12.04
N TYR A 413 -38.90 0.61 -12.91
CA TYR A 413 -38.88 2.01 -13.32
C TYR A 413 -40.25 2.67 -13.09
N ASP A 414 -40.26 4.00 -13.00
CA ASP A 414 -41.49 4.79 -13.08
C ASP A 414 -41.92 5.06 -14.55
N GLU A 415 -43.00 5.81 -14.72
CA GLU A 415 -43.62 6.10 -16.03
C GLU A 415 -42.69 6.95 -16.91
N GLU A 416 -41.95 7.90 -16.31
CA GLU A 416 -40.90 8.67 -17.00
C GLU A 416 -39.61 7.85 -17.26
N GLY A 417 -39.54 6.61 -16.74
CA GLY A 417 -38.46 5.67 -17.00
C GLY A 417 -37.22 5.85 -16.12
N ARG A 418 -37.33 6.56 -15.00
CA ARG A 418 -36.29 6.66 -13.96
C ARG A 418 -36.32 5.40 -13.09
N PRO A 419 -35.19 4.91 -12.54
CA PRO A 419 -35.19 3.77 -11.63
C PRO A 419 -36.05 4.06 -10.39
N LEU A 420 -37.06 3.24 -10.11
CA LEU A 420 -37.90 3.34 -8.93
C LEU A 420 -37.37 2.44 -7.80
N ARG A 421 -36.94 1.23 -8.15
CA ARG A 421 -36.38 0.25 -7.21
C ARG A 421 -35.42 -0.70 -7.91
N VAL A 422 -34.32 -1.02 -7.22
CA VAL A 422 -33.45 -2.17 -7.53
C VAL A 422 -33.60 -3.20 -6.42
N ARG A 423 -33.62 -4.49 -6.76
CA ARG A 423 -33.64 -5.60 -5.81
C ARG A 423 -32.53 -6.58 -6.15
N SER A 424 -31.61 -6.80 -5.22
CA SER A 424 -30.39 -7.59 -5.43
C SER A 424 -30.35 -8.80 -4.48
N GLN A 425 -29.94 -9.95 -4.99
CA GLN A 425 -29.84 -11.19 -4.22
C GLN A 425 -28.62 -12.01 -4.68
N GLY A 426 -27.78 -12.40 -3.73
CA GLY A 426 -26.68 -13.36 -3.94
C GLY A 426 -26.96 -14.71 -3.25
N PRO A 427 -26.07 -15.71 -3.40
CA PRO A 427 -26.28 -17.06 -2.90
C PRO A 427 -26.16 -17.19 -1.37
N SER A 428 -25.55 -16.20 -0.70
CA SER A 428 -25.33 -16.16 0.76
C SER A 428 -25.71 -14.83 1.43
N SER A 429 -26.14 -13.83 0.65
CA SER A 429 -26.63 -12.54 1.14
C SER A 429 -28.16 -12.54 1.27
N GLY A 430 -28.68 -11.82 2.27
CA GLY A 430 -30.11 -11.52 2.33
C GLY A 430 -30.51 -10.52 1.24
N GLU A 431 -31.79 -10.52 0.85
CA GLU A 431 -32.34 -9.59 -0.16
C GLU A 431 -31.93 -8.14 0.15
N ARG A 432 -31.23 -7.51 -0.79
CA ARG A 432 -30.94 -6.08 -0.79
C ARG A 432 -31.98 -5.35 -1.63
N THR A 433 -32.28 -4.12 -1.24
CA THR A 433 -33.19 -3.25 -1.98
C THR A 433 -32.71 -1.82 -1.90
N GLU A 434 -32.66 -1.18 -3.07
CA GLU A 434 -32.47 0.26 -3.22
C GLU A 434 -33.80 0.84 -3.70
N THR A 435 -34.40 1.77 -2.94
CA THR A 435 -35.63 2.47 -3.35
C THR A 435 -35.31 3.93 -3.62
N TYR A 436 -35.77 4.44 -4.75
CA TYR A 436 -35.51 5.80 -5.24
C TYR A 436 -36.75 6.68 -5.07
N ASP A 437 -36.53 7.94 -4.70
CA ASP A 437 -37.57 8.94 -4.48
C ASP A 437 -37.15 10.27 -5.15
N TYR A 438 -38.03 10.78 -5.99
CA TYR A 438 -37.88 11.97 -6.83
C TYR A 438 -38.85 13.11 -6.44
N SER A 439 -39.56 12.97 -5.32
CA SER A 439 -40.63 13.91 -4.90
C SER A 439 -40.14 15.33 -4.59
N GLU A 440 -38.88 15.49 -4.15
CA GLU A 440 -38.27 16.79 -3.87
C GLU A 440 -37.53 17.31 -5.12
N ARG A 441 -38.07 18.35 -5.77
CA ARG A 441 -37.49 18.93 -7.00
C ARG A 441 -36.01 19.28 -6.83
N GLY A 442 -35.16 18.74 -7.71
CA GLY A 442 -33.70 18.94 -7.67
C GLY A 442 -32.98 18.07 -6.64
N THR A 443 -33.67 17.14 -6.00
CA THR A 443 -33.08 16.13 -5.12
C THR A 443 -33.49 14.73 -5.57
N VAL A 444 -32.58 13.77 -5.42
CA VAL A 444 -32.92 12.34 -5.46
C VAL A 444 -32.57 11.73 -4.11
N THR A 445 -33.50 11.01 -3.52
CA THR A 445 -33.29 10.24 -2.29
C THR A 445 -33.20 8.75 -2.64
N ILE A 446 -32.24 8.03 -2.06
CA ILE A 446 -32.07 6.59 -2.23
C ILE A 446 -31.99 5.94 -0.84
N GLU A 447 -32.82 4.92 -0.57
CA GLU A 447 -32.76 4.15 0.66
C GLU A 447 -32.23 2.73 0.42
N PHE A 448 -31.13 2.38 1.10
CA PHE A 448 -30.49 1.07 1.03
C PHE A 448 -30.98 0.20 2.19
N ARG A 449 -31.63 -0.91 1.86
CA ARG A 449 -32.27 -1.83 2.82
C ARG A 449 -31.74 -3.26 2.65
N GLU A 450 -31.59 -3.97 3.76
CA GLU A 450 -31.38 -5.42 3.80
C GLU A 450 -32.61 -6.05 4.47
N GLY A 451 -33.39 -6.79 3.67
CA GLY A 451 -34.78 -7.11 3.96
C GLY A 451 -35.59 -5.84 4.22
N GLN A 452 -36.23 -5.76 5.39
CA GLN A 452 -36.96 -4.55 5.82
C GLN A 452 -36.05 -3.50 6.51
N THR A 453 -34.82 -3.86 6.88
CA THR A 453 -33.94 -3.03 7.71
C THR A 453 -33.22 -1.98 6.88
N LEU A 454 -33.47 -0.70 7.15
CA LEU A 454 -32.67 0.41 6.61
C LEU A 454 -31.21 0.29 7.08
N LYS A 455 -30.26 0.43 6.15
CA LYS A 455 -28.81 0.38 6.42
C LYS A 455 -28.13 1.71 6.14
N ALA A 456 -28.51 2.38 5.05
CA ALA A 456 -28.03 3.72 4.70
C ALA A 456 -29.09 4.49 3.92
N LYS A 457 -28.95 5.82 3.89
CA LYS A 457 -29.76 6.72 3.07
C LYS A 457 -28.84 7.69 2.32
N GLN A 458 -28.98 7.79 1.01
CA GLN A 458 -28.24 8.73 0.19
C GLN A 458 -29.17 9.84 -0.30
N ARG A 459 -28.66 11.07 -0.32
CA ARG A 459 -29.31 12.25 -0.89
C ARG A 459 -28.39 12.84 -1.96
N ILE A 460 -28.91 13.03 -3.16
CA ILE A 460 -28.20 13.58 -4.32
C ILE A 460 -28.84 14.93 -4.65
N GLU A 461 -28.10 16.01 -4.48
CA GLU A 461 -28.50 17.39 -4.77
C GLU A 461 -28.08 17.76 -6.20
N LYS A 462 -28.99 18.36 -6.97
CA LYS A 462 -28.79 18.76 -8.37
C LYS A 462 -28.98 20.26 -8.58
N ASN A 463 -28.27 20.84 -9.54
CA ASN A 463 -28.49 22.21 -10.02
C ASN A 463 -29.71 22.29 -10.97
N PRO A 464 -30.16 23.50 -11.37
CA PRO A 464 -31.26 23.66 -12.34
C PRO A 464 -31.03 22.94 -13.68
N GLU A 465 -29.76 22.76 -14.07
CA GLU A 465 -29.29 22.04 -15.26
C GLU A 465 -29.35 20.51 -15.11
N GLY A 466 -29.77 20.00 -13.94
CA GLY A 466 -29.93 18.57 -13.65
C GLY A 466 -28.64 17.83 -13.31
N GLN A 467 -27.48 18.50 -13.32
CA GLN A 467 -26.19 17.95 -12.93
C GLN A 467 -26.14 17.75 -11.41
N THR A 468 -25.54 16.65 -10.96
CA THR A 468 -25.30 16.41 -9.52
C THR A 468 -24.22 17.36 -9.01
N VAL A 469 -24.55 18.19 -8.01
CA VAL A 469 -23.60 19.12 -7.36
C VAL A 469 -23.13 18.64 -5.99
N ARG A 470 -23.92 17.81 -5.29
CA ARG A 470 -23.52 17.21 -4.02
C ARG A 470 -24.18 15.85 -3.80
N VAL A 471 -23.48 14.95 -3.13
CA VAL A 471 -23.99 13.69 -2.59
C VAL A 471 -23.75 13.67 -1.08
N LYS A 472 -24.72 13.19 -0.30
CA LYS A 472 -24.60 12.93 1.13
C LYS A 472 -25.07 11.51 1.42
N VAL A 473 -24.29 10.75 2.18
CA VAL A 473 -24.61 9.38 2.61
C VAL A 473 -24.71 9.36 4.13
N TYR A 474 -25.86 8.94 4.62
CA TYR A 474 -26.22 8.84 6.03
C TYR A 474 -26.35 7.37 6.45
N ASP A 475 -26.07 7.06 7.71
CA ASP A 475 -26.32 5.74 8.30
C ASP A 475 -27.83 5.50 8.56
N ALA A 476 -28.17 4.28 9.02
CA ALA A 476 -29.53 3.90 9.39
C ALA A 476 -30.18 4.76 10.51
N LYS A 477 -29.40 5.58 11.22
CA LYS A 477 -29.86 6.49 12.28
C LYS A 477 -29.97 7.95 11.80
N GLY A 478 -29.59 8.23 10.56
CA GLY A 478 -29.56 9.58 9.99
C GLY A 478 -28.28 10.37 10.30
N ALA A 479 -27.24 9.75 10.85
CA ALA A 479 -25.94 10.40 11.02
C ALA A 479 -25.18 10.44 9.68
N LEU A 480 -24.60 11.60 9.34
CA LEU A 480 -23.79 11.73 8.11
C LEU A 480 -22.53 10.86 8.23
N ASN A 481 -22.26 10.04 7.21
CA ASN A 481 -21.11 9.15 7.13
C ASN A 481 -20.09 9.62 6.08
N TYR A 482 -20.59 10.06 4.92
CA TYR A 482 -19.78 10.56 3.81
C TYR A 482 -20.51 11.70 3.07
N MET A 483 -19.77 12.65 2.52
CA MET A 483 -20.27 13.69 1.62
C MET A 483 -19.34 13.82 0.42
N GLU A 484 -19.87 14.12 -0.75
CA GLU A 484 -19.10 14.39 -1.97
C GLU A 484 -19.61 15.66 -2.64
N GLU A 485 -18.71 16.56 -3.02
CA GLU A 485 -19.04 17.80 -3.75
C GLU A 485 -18.50 17.73 -5.18
N CYS A 486 -19.36 18.02 -6.15
CA CYS A 486 -19.14 17.77 -7.58
C CYS A 486 -18.99 19.07 -8.35
N PHE A 487 -17.85 19.25 -9.01
CA PHE A 487 -17.45 20.48 -9.71
C PHE A 487 -17.51 20.25 -11.23
N HIS A 488 -18.36 21.02 -11.91
CA HIS A 488 -18.60 20.93 -13.34
C HIS A 488 -18.03 22.13 -14.10
N GLU A 489 -17.54 21.90 -15.31
CA GLU A 489 -17.05 22.92 -16.23
C GLU A 489 -17.53 22.57 -17.65
N GLY A 490 -18.16 23.52 -18.33
CA GLY A 490 -18.68 23.30 -19.70
C GLY A 490 -19.73 22.19 -19.81
N GLY A 491 -20.44 21.88 -18.72
CA GLY A 491 -21.39 20.75 -18.64
C GLY A 491 -20.79 19.43 -18.15
N LEU A 492 -19.46 19.32 -18.03
CA LEU A 492 -18.74 18.10 -17.69
C LEU A 492 -18.24 18.11 -16.24
N LEU A 493 -18.41 16.99 -15.52
CA LEU A 493 -17.85 16.79 -14.18
C LEU A 493 -16.32 16.73 -14.27
N LYS A 494 -15.59 17.73 -13.76
CA LYS A 494 -14.12 17.73 -13.78
C LYS A 494 -13.50 17.17 -12.51
N ARG A 495 -14.14 17.40 -11.37
CA ARG A 495 -13.66 16.99 -10.04
C ARG A 495 -14.82 16.61 -9.13
N ALA A 496 -14.62 15.60 -8.28
CA ALA A 496 -15.45 15.32 -7.12
C ALA A 496 -14.57 15.22 -5.86
N ASP A 497 -14.84 16.04 -4.85
CA ASP A 497 -14.11 16.03 -3.57
C ASP A 497 -14.95 15.28 -2.52
N GLY A 498 -14.37 14.25 -1.90
CA GLY A 498 -15.02 13.37 -0.93
C GLY A 498 -14.56 13.62 0.50
N TYR A 499 -15.51 13.70 1.43
CA TYR A 499 -15.35 14.12 2.82
C TYR A 499 -15.93 13.07 3.78
N ASP A 500 -15.24 12.84 4.90
CA ASP A 500 -15.75 11.99 5.99
C ASP A 500 -16.79 12.71 6.87
N ALA A 501 -17.39 11.97 7.81
CA ALA A 501 -18.35 12.45 8.79
C ALA A 501 -17.89 13.66 9.64
N SER A 502 -16.58 13.94 9.72
CA SER A 502 -16.03 15.12 10.43
C SER A 502 -15.89 16.35 9.54
N GLY A 503 -16.18 16.24 8.24
CA GLY A 503 -15.96 17.30 7.25
C GLY A 503 -14.52 17.38 6.75
N LYS A 504 -13.66 16.42 7.11
CA LYS A 504 -12.29 16.32 6.56
C LYS A 504 -12.35 15.70 5.17
N ARG A 505 -11.70 16.33 4.18
CA ARG A 505 -11.55 15.75 2.84
C ARG A 505 -10.63 14.52 2.91
N VAL A 506 -11.16 13.37 2.48
CA VAL A 506 -10.46 12.08 2.45
C VAL A 506 -10.10 11.64 1.03
N ARG A 507 -10.92 12.02 0.04
CA ARG A 507 -10.77 11.60 -1.36
C ARG A 507 -10.89 12.80 -2.30
N GLN A 508 -10.23 12.72 -3.46
CA GLN A 508 -10.53 13.54 -4.63
C GLN A 508 -10.56 12.65 -5.87
N THR A 509 -11.53 12.85 -6.76
CA THR A 509 -11.64 12.14 -8.04
C THR A 509 -11.59 13.17 -9.16
N PHE A 510 -10.67 13.02 -10.12
CA PHE A 510 -10.51 13.91 -11.27
C PHE A 510 -10.89 13.16 -12.55
N TYR A 511 -11.50 13.88 -13.51
CA TYR A 511 -12.03 13.31 -14.74
C TYR A 511 -11.45 14.06 -15.94
N ALA A 512 -10.76 13.36 -16.83
CA ALA A 512 -10.26 13.90 -18.10
C ALA A 512 -11.13 13.41 -19.27
N TYR A 513 -11.20 14.22 -20.31
CA TYR A 513 -12.06 14.03 -21.46
C TYR A 513 -11.29 14.25 -22.77
N ASP A 514 -11.75 13.65 -23.86
CA ASP A 514 -11.29 13.98 -25.22
C ASP A 514 -12.11 15.11 -25.88
N ALA A 515 -11.80 15.42 -27.14
CA ALA A 515 -12.48 16.46 -27.93
C ALA A 515 -13.94 16.13 -28.26
N GLU A 516 -14.33 14.85 -28.19
CA GLU A 516 -15.71 14.40 -28.32
C GLU A 516 -16.45 14.36 -26.96
N ASN A 517 -15.82 14.84 -25.89
CA ASN A 517 -16.30 14.86 -24.51
C ASN A 517 -16.57 13.46 -23.91
N ARG A 518 -15.86 12.42 -24.37
CA ARG A 518 -15.86 11.09 -23.74
C ARG A 518 -14.79 11.04 -22.63
N ILE A 519 -15.03 10.28 -21.56
CA ILE A 519 -14.11 10.18 -20.41
C ILE A 519 -12.89 9.33 -20.80
N THR A 520 -11.70 9.93 -20.90
CA THR A 520 -10.47 9.20 -21.23
C THR A 520 -9.71 8.70 -20.01
N ARG A 521 -9.85 9.38 -18.86
CA ARG A 521 -9.16 9.04 -17.62
C ARG A 521 -9.98 9.44 -16.39
N ILE A 522 -9.97 8.59 -15.36
CA ILE A 522 -10.42 8.93 -14.01
C ILE A 522 -9.23 8.72 -13.06
N GLU A 523 -8.93 9.70 -12.21
CA GLU A 523 -7.79 9.66 -11.28
C GLU A 523 -8.26 9.90 -9.85
N ILE A 524 -8.06 8.92 -8.97
CA ILE A 524 -8.49 8.95 -7.57
C ILE A 524 -7.28 9.20 -6.68
N LYS A 525 -7.35 10.27 -5.88
CA LYS A 525 -6.34 10.65 -4.87
C LYS A 525 -6.91 10.53 -3.46
N GLU A 526 -6.05 10.11 -2.54
CA GLU A 526 -6.28 10.19 -1.09
C GLU A 526 -5.17 11.06 -0.49
N GLY A 527 -5.56 12.21 0.09
CA GLY A 527 -4.60 13.28 0.36
C GLY A 527 -3.93 13.76 -0.93
N THR A 528 -2.60 13.61 -1.01
CA THR A 528 -1.79 13.95 -2.21
C THR A 528 -1.38 12.72 -3.03
N GLU A 529 -1.65 11.50 -2.57
CA GLU A 529 -1.24 10.26 -3.25
C GLU A 529 -2.30 9.82 -4.26
N VAL A 530 -1.91 9.56 -5.51
CA VAL A 530 -2.77 8.86 -6.48
C VAL A 530 -2.89 7.40 -6.03
N LYS A 531 -4.11 6.96 -5.70
CA LYS A 531 -4.39 5.58 -5.33
C LYS A 531 -4.73 4.71 -6.53
N TRP A 532 -5.51 5.27 -7.46
CA TRP A 532 -6.01 4.56 -8.63
C TRP A 532 -6.09 5.47 -9.84
N VAL A 533 -5.79 4.93 -11.01
CA VAL A 533 -6.06 5.55 -12.31
C VAL A 533 -6.85 4.57 -13.15
N GLN A 534 -7.97 5.00 -13.72
CA GLN A 534 -8.68 4.30 -14.79
C GLN A 534 -8.42 5.03 -16.11
N THR A 535 -8.19 4.28 -17.19
CA THR A 535 -8.20 4.80 -18.56
C THR A 535 -9.23 4.06 -19.39
N PHE A 536 -9.75 4.71 -20.44
CA PHE A 536 -10.81 4.17 -21.29
C PHE A 536 -10.40 4.23 -22.76
N ASP A 537 -10.50 3.10 -23.45
CA ASP A 537 -10.25 2.96 -24.88
C ASP A 537 -11.58 2.83 -25.62
N TYR A 538 -11.70 3.47 -26.78
CA TYR A 538 -12.96 3.64 -27.51
C TYR A 538 -12.91 3.04 -28.93
N ALA A 539 -14.04 2.49 -29.38
CA ALA A 539 -14.26 2.12 -30.77
C ALA A 539 -14.28 3.37 -31.67
N THR A 540 -14.04 3.18 -32.96
CA THR A 540 -14.20 4.24 -33.99
C THR A 540 -15.65 4.74 -34.10
N THR A 541 -16.62 3.95 -33.63
CA THR A 541 -18.05 4.30 -33.50
C THR A 541 -18.39 5.05 -32.21
N GLY A 542 -17.46 5.15 -31.25
CA GLY A 542 -17.56 6.00 -30.07
C GLY A 542 -17.96 5.30 -28.76
N GLU A 543 -18.29 4.01 -28.78
CA GLU A 543 -18.52 3.22 -27.56
C GLU A 543 -17.19 2.82 -26.88
N PRO A 544 -17.09 2.79 -25.53
CA PRO A 544 -15.91 2.28 -24.85
C PRO A 544 -15.76 0.78 -25.09
N VAL A 545 -14.59 0.33 -25.54
CA VAL A 545 -14.30 -1.11 -25.75
C VAL A 545 -13.55 -1.73 -24.58
N GLN A 546 -12.77 -0.92 -23.87
CA GLN A 546 -11.97 -1.37 -22.73
C GLN A 546 -11.85 -0.26 -21.68
N MET A 547 -11.87 -0.65 -20.40
CA MET A 547 -11.43 0.15 -19.26
C MET A 547 -10.26 -0.56 -18.58
N SER A 548 -9.22 0.18 -18.23
CA SER A 548 -7.98 -0.36 -17.65
C SER A 548 -7.69 0.34 -16.32
N LEU A 549 -7.58 -0.43 -15.23
CA LEU A 549 -7.38 0.08 -13.86
C LEU A 549 -5.94 -0.17 -13.39
N PHE A 550 -5.27 0.91 -12.99
CA PHE A 550 -3.90 0.94 -12.49
C PHE A 550 -3.87 1.37 -11.02
N ASN A 551 -2.98 0.75 -10.23
CA ASN A 551 -2.74 1.12 -8.83
C ASN A 551 -1.78 2.33 -8.68
N SER A 552 -1.50 2.74 -7.43
CA SER A 552 -0.62 3.88 -7.10
C SER A 552 0.82 3.79 -7.62
N ARG A 553 1.27 2.61 -8.06
CA ARG A 553 2.59 2.38 -8.68
C ARG A 553 2.56 2.39 -10.20
N GLY A 554 1.40 2.68 -10.82
CA GLY A 554 1.20 2.60 -12.27
C GLY A 554 1.13 1.16 -12.80
N VAL A 555 0.99 0.15 -11.93
CA VAL A 555 0.84 -1.25 -12.35
C VAL A 555 -0.64 -1.52 -12.64
N LEU A 556 -0.91 -2.08 -13.81
CA LEU A 556 -2.24 -2.54 -14.23
C LEU A 556 -2.68 -3.70 -13.32
N VAL A 557 -3.82 -3.55 -12.65
CA VAL A 557 -4.39 -4.59 -11.76
C VAL A 557 -5.62 -5.27 -12.37
N GLU A 558 -6.32 -4.58 -13.27
CA GLU A 558 -7.62 -5.01 -13.77
C GLU A 558 -7.92 -4.42 -15.16
N VAL A 559 -8.60 -5.19 -15.99
CA VAL A 559 -9.11 -4.78 -17.31
C VAL A 559 -10.56 -5.21 -17.43
N THR A 560 -11.44 -4.29 -17.83
CA THR A 560 -12.84 -4.59 -18.18
C THR A 560 -13.05 -4.42 -19.69
N GLU A 561 -13.42 -5.50 -20.37
CA GLU A 561 -13.81 -5.48 -21.79
C GLU A 561 -15.34 -5.31 -21.90
N TYR A 562 -15.81 -4.42 -22.76
CA TYR A 562 -17.24 -4.16 -22.99
C TYR A 562 -17.73 -4.86 -24.27
N ILE A 563 -18.75 -5.72 -24.15
CA ILE A 563 -19.32 -6.46 -25.28
C ILE A 563 -20.73 -5.94 -25.55
N TYR A 564 -20.93 -5.47 -26.78
CA TYR A 564 -22.19 -4.85 -27.21
C TYR A 564 -23.10 -5.82 -27.95
N ALA A 565 -24.40 -5.51 -27.94
CA ALA A 565 -25.36 -6.06 -28.89
C ALA A 565 -24.94 -5.69 -30.35
N PRO A 566 -25.16 -6.59 -31.32
CA PRO A 566 -24.77 -6.38 -32.71
C PRO A 566 -25.48 -5.18 -33.36
#